data_AF-A0A3N5NA19-F1
#
_entry.id   AF-A0A3N5NA19-F1
#
_cell.length_a   1.000
_cell.length_b   1.000
_cell.length_c   1.000
_cell.angle_alpha   90.00
_cell.angle_beta   90.00
_cell.angle_gamma   90.00
#
_symmetry.space_group_name_H-M   'P 1'
#
loop_
_entity.id
_entity.type
_entity.pdbx_description
1 polymer ?
#
loop_
_entity_poly.entity_id
_entity_poly.type
_entity_poly.pdbx_seq_one_letter_code
_entity_poly.pdbx_strand_id
1 'polypeptide(L)' 'SGLNREFRSPKGERVLTRLIQFDAAANPGNSGGPLVTMQGDVVGIVTAIMNPTEAGTFVGIGFAVTIAAAGRAVGIHPF' A
#
# COMPACT_ATOMS: atom_id res chain seq x y z
N SER A 1 3.36 7.20 9.36
CA SER A 1 3.68 6.90 7.94
C SER A 1 5.19 6.70 7.68
N GLY A 2 5.59 6.02 6.58
CA GLY A 2 7.02 5.75 6.24
C GLY A 2 7.25 5.09 4.86
N LEU A 3 8.50 5.03 4.38
CA LEU A 3 8.89 4.45 3.08
C LEU A 3 9.66 3.13 3.22
N ASN A 4 9.88 2.42 2.11
CA ASN A 4 10.67 1.19 2.02
C ASN A 4 10.23 0.08 2.98
N ARG A 5 8.91 -0.06 3.18
CA ARG A 5 8.35 -1.04 4.09
C ARG A 5 8.21 -2.41 3.42
N GLU A 6 8.24 -3.45 4.24
CA GLU A 6 7.95 -4.81 3.84
C GLU A 6 6.65 -5.29 4.50
N PHE A 7 5.88 -6.08 3.76
CA PHE A 7 4.68 -6.72 4.26
C PHE A 7 4.66 -8.19 3.81
N ARG A 8 4.56 -9.09 4.79
CA ARG A 8 4.34 -10.52 4.53
C ARG A 8 2.84 -10.78 4.59
N SER A 9 2.29 -11.39 3.54
CA SER A 9 0.88 -11.77 3.56
C SER A 9 0.58 -12.72 4.72
N PRO A 10 -0.62 -12.69 5.32
CA PRO A 10 -0.96 -13.56 6.45
C PRO A 10 -0.79 -15.05 6.17
N LYS A 11 -0.96 -15.48 4.91
CA LYS A 11 -0.74 -16.85 4.47
C LYS A 11 0.73 -17.19 4.18
N GLY A 12 1.65 -16.24 4.34
CA GLY A 12 3.09 -16.41 4.08
C GLY A 12 3.48 -16.51 2.61
N GLU A 13 2.50 -16.51 1.70
CA GLU A 13 2.67 -16.77 0.27
C GLU A 13 3.46 -15.69 -0.48
N ARG A 14 3.45 -14.43 0.02
CA ARG A 14 4.08 -13.30 -0.67
C ARG A 14 4.71 -12.33 0.31
N VAL A 15 5.93 -11.89 -0.02
CA VAL A 15 6.60 -10.76 0.63
C VAL A 15 6.57 -9.59 -0.35
N LEU A 16 5.84 -8.55 0.02
CA LEU A 16 5.83 -7.28 -0.68
C LEU A 16 6.91 -6.38 -0.10
N THR A 17 7.71 -5.75 -0.94
CA THR A 17 8.82 -4.88 -0.53
C THR A 17 8.69 -3.49 -1.14
N ARG A 18 9.43 -2.52 -0.59
CA ARG A 18 9.48 -1.13 -1.06
C ARG A 18 8.10 -0.45 -1.05
N LEU A 19 7.32 -0.73 -0.01
CA LEU A 19 5.99 -0.17 0.17
C LEU A 19 6.04 1.20 0.85
N ILE A 20 5.02 2.01 0.58
CA ILE A 20 4.67 3.19 1.38
C ILE A 20 3.78 2.69 2.51
N GLN A 21 4.10 3.06 3.75
CA GLN A 21 3.18 2.96 4.88
C GLN A 21 2.44 4.28 5.06
N PHE A 22 1.13 4.19 5.17
CA PHE A 22 0.25 5.30 5.48
C PHE A 22 -0.60 4.99 6.73
N ASP A 23 -1.09 6.02 7.40
CA ASP A 23 -1.92 5.97 8.61
C ASP A 23 -3.31 6.59 8.41
N ALA A 24 -3.62 7.05 7.20
CA ALA A 24 -4.98 7.40 6.79
C ALA A 24 -5.90 6.17 6.91
N ALA A 25 -7.14 6.38 7.36
CA ALA A 25 -8.11 5.31 7.55
C ALA A 25 -8.30 4.50 6.26
N ALA A 26 -8.13 3.17 6.35
CA ALA A 26 -8.35 2.27 5.23
C ALA A 26 -9.05 0.99 5.66
N ASN A 27 -10.02 0.55 4.84
CA ASN A 27 -10.82 -0.65 5.10
C ASN A 27 -10.74 -1.60 3.88
N PRO A 28 -11.15 -2.87 4.03
CA PRO A 28 -11.42 -3.74 2.89
C PRO A 28 -12.29 -3.03 1.85
N GLY A 29 -11.92 -3.13 0.58
CA GLY A 29 -12.54 -2.38 -0.52
C GLY A 29 -11.74 -1.17 -1.00
N ASN A 30 -10.85 -0.62 -0.17
CA ASN A 30 -9.92 0.44 -0.63
C ASN A 30 -8.75 -0.12 -1.45
N SER A 31 -8.45 -1.42 -1.32
CA SER A 31 -7.39 -2.10 -2.07
C SER A 31 -7.62 -1.96 -3.58
N GLY A 32 -6.58 -1.53 -4.31
CA GLY A 32 -6.63 -1.20 -5.73
C GLY A 32 -6.89 0.28 -6.03
N GLY A 33 -7.37 1.06 -5.05
CA GLY A 33 -7.55 2.50 -5.18
C GLY A 33 -6.25 3.32 -5.07
N PRO A 34 -6.24 4.57 -5.54
CA PRO A 34 -5.07 5.43 -5.48
C PRO A 34 -4.82 5.96 -4.06
N LEU A 35 -3.55 5.99 -3.67
CA LEU A 35 -3.07 6.81 -2.55
C LEU A 35 -2.68 8.18 -3.12
N VAL A 36 -3.37 9.23 -2.69
CA VAL A 36 -3.21 10.58 -3.24
C VAL A 36 -2.70 11.59 -2.21
N THR A 37 -1.90 12.55 -2.68
CA THR A 37 -1.54 13.74 -1.88
C THR A 37 -2.70 14.72 -1.84
N MET A 38 -2.60 15.73 -0.96
CA MET A 38 -3.58 16.83 -0.91
C MET A 38 -3.60 17.68 -2.20
N GLN A 39 -2.53 17.60 -2.99
CA GLN A 39 -2.40 18.27 -4.29
C GLN A 39 -3.03 17.45 -5.43
N GLY A 40 -3.49 16.23 -5.16
CA GLY A 40 -4.08 15.33 -6.14
C GLY A 40 -3.07 14.40 -6.84
N ASP A 41 -1.81 14.39 -6.40
CA ASP A 41 -0.79 13.51 -6.99
C ASP A 41 -0.99 12.07 -6.54
N VAL A 42 -0.99 11.13 -7.48
CA VAL A 42 -1.02 9.70 -7.17
C VAL A 42 0.40 9.24 -6.78
N VAL A 43 0.59 8.83 -5.54
CA VAL A 43 1.90 8.36 -5.03
C VAL A 43 1.98 6.84 -4.89
N GLY A 44 0.84 6.15 -4.88
CA GLY A 44 0.80 4.70 -4.81
C GLY A 44 -0.57 4.07 -5.02
N ILE A 45 -0.61 2.75 -4.95
CA ILE A 45 -1.82 1.93 -5.05
C ILE A 45 -2.01 1.21 -3.71
N VAL A 46 -3.14 1.47 -3.04
CA VAL A 46 -3.46 0.84 -1.75
C VAL A 46 -3.51 -0.68 -1.95
N THR A 47 -2.73 -1.42 -1.17
CA THR A 47 -2.49 -2.86 -1.41
C THR A 47 -2.91 -3.72 -0.23
N ALA A 48 -2.58 -3.31 0.99
CA ALA A 48 -2.86 -4.09 2.18
C ALA A 48 -3.05 -3.19 3.40
N ILE A 49 -3.76 -3.69 4.40
CA ILE A 49 -3.75 -3.14 5.75
C ILE A 49 -3.12 -4.18 6.68
N MET A 50 -2.29 -3.75 7.62
CA MET A 50 -1.88 -4.62 8.70
C MET A 50 -3.02 -4.67 9.70
N ASN A 51 -3.52 -5.87 9.97
CA ASN A 51 -4.42 -6.09 11.08
C ASN A 51 -3.78 -7.08 12.06
N PRO A 52 -3.25 -6.62 13.19
CA PRO A 52 -2.69 -7.49 14.22
C PRO A 52 -3.79 -8.17 15.05
N THR A 53 -5.07 -7.88 14.81
CA THR A 53 -6.21 -8.39 15.57
C THR A 53 -7.18 -9.16 14.66
N GLU A 54 -7.86 -10.16 15.22
CA GLU A 54 -8.96 -10.87 14.51
C GLU A 54 -10.20 -9.97 14.28
N ALA A 55 -10.23 -8.78 14.89
CA ALA A 55 -11.37 -7.87 14.90
C ALA A 55 -11.67 -7.18 13.57
N GLY A 56 -10.83 -7.35 12.53
CA GLY A 56 -11.11 -6.80 11.19
C GLY A 56 -10.98 -5.27 11.05
N THR A 57 -10.59 -4.56 12.12
CA THR A 57 -10.47 -3.10 12.13
C THR A 57 -9.10 -2.58 11.72
N PHE A 58 -9.06 -1.37 11.16
CA PHE A 58 -7.82 -0.68 10.82
C PHE A 58 -7.13 -0.15 12.07
N VAL A 59 -5.89 -0.59 12.31
CA VAL A 59 -5.10 -0.17 13.49
C VAL A 59 -4.16 1.00 13.20
N GLY A 60 -4.33 1.70 12.07
CA GLY A 60 -3.47 2.83 11.69
C GLY A 60 -2.24 2.45 10.85
N ILE A 61 -2.20 1.24 10.27
CA ILE A 61 -1.09 0.80 9.41
C ILE A 61 -1.64 0.24 8.09
N GLY A 62 -1.58 1.08 7.05
CA GLY A 62 -1.86 0.71 5.67
C GLY A 62 -0.59 0.67 4.83
N PHE A 63 -0.61 -0.12 3.75
CA PHE A 63 0.49 -0.24 2.80
C PHE A 63 0.03 0.00 1.36
N ALA A 64 0.86 0.71 0.61
CA ALA A 64 0.67 0.96 -0.81
C ALA A 64 1.94 0.61 -1.61
N VAL A 65 1.76 0.02 -2.80
CA VAL A 65 2.82 -0.11 -3.80
C VAL A 65 3.06 1.27 -4.41
N THR A 66 4.32 1.67 -4.59
CA THR A 66 4.66 2.97 -5.19
C THR A 66 4.17 3.06 -6.63
N ILE A 67 3.72 4.25 -7.07
CA ILE A 67 3.26 4.44 -8.45
C ILE A 67 4.38 4.16 -9.46
N ALA A 68 5.64 4.42 -9.10
CA ALA A 68 6.80 4.07 -9.91
C ALA A 68 7.04 2.55 -10.04
N ALA A 69 6.72 1.76 -9.00
CA ALA A 69 6.78 0.30 -9.11
C ALA A 69 5.64 -0.23 -9.98
N ALA A 70 4.43 0.31 -9.83
CA ALA A 70 3.29 -0.05 -10.65
C ALA A 70 3.52 0.28 -12.14
N GLY A 71 4.03 1.49 -12.44
CA GLY A 71 4.38 1.91 -13.80
C GLY A 71 5.38 0.94 -14.44
N ARG A 72 6.47 0.60 -13.73
CA ARG A 72 7.45 -0.39 -14.23
C ARG A 72 6.83 -1.75 -14.52
N ALA A 73 5.89 -2.20 -13.70
CA ALA A 73 5.24 -3.49 -13.89
C ALA A 73 4.41 -3.56 -15.18
N VAL A 74 3.92 -2.41 -15.67
CA VAL A 74 3.17 -2.29 -16.93
C VAL A 74 4.03 -1.73 -18.08
N GLY A 75 5.36 -1.72 -17.93
CA GLY A 75 6.29 -1.27 -18.97
C GLY A 75 6.46 0.24 -19.12
N ILE A 76 5.90 1.03 -18.20
CA ILE A 76 6.10 2.48 -18.15
C ILE A 76 7.42 2.75 -17.41
N HIS A 77 8.37 3.36 -18.11
CA HIS A 77 9.64 3.77 -17.54
C HIS A 77 9.47 5.13 -16.81
N PRO A 78 10.10 5.33 -15.64
CA PRO A 78 10.01 6.59 -14.89
C PRO A 78 10.77 7.77 -15.54
N PHE A 79 11.36 7.55 -16.73
CA PHE A 79 12.10 8.53 -17.54
C PHE A 79 11.81 8.29 -19.02
#